data_AF-A0AA97G4X7-F1
#
_entry.id   AF-A0AA97G4X7-F1
#
_cell.length_a   1.000
_cell.length_b   1.000
_cell.length_c   1.000
_cell.angle_alpha   90.00
_cell.angle_beta   90.00
_cell.angle_gamma   90.00
#
_symmetry.space_group_name_H-M   'P 1'
#
loop_
_entity.id
_entity.type
_entity.pdbx_description
1 polymer ?
#
loop_
_entity_poly.entity_id
_entity_poly.type
_entity_poly.pdbx_seq_one_letter_code
_entity_poly.pdbx_strand_id
1 'polypeptide(L)' 'MAKGTGFLSTLQSALASAFGVQSEKNRARDFSHGRPAHFVIAGILGTLFFILILVLVVKLVLSQSG' A
#
# COMPACT_ATOMS: atom_id res chain seq x y z
N MET A 1 -8.15 -25.01 -6.94
CA MET A 1 -9.34 -24.29 -7.44
C MET A 1 -8.93 -22.89 -7.88
N ALA A 2 -8.98 -22.62 -9.18
CA ALA A 2 -8.70 -21.30 -9.74
C ALA A 2 -9.87 -20.35 -9.42
N LYS A 3 -9.74 -19.54 -8.37
CA LYS A 3 -10.69 -18.47 -8.06
C LYS A 3 -10.21 -17.23 -8.82
N GLY A 4 -10.95 -16.84 -9.85
CA GLY A 4 -10.65 -15.64 -10.64
C GLY A 4 -10.36 -14.45 -9.73
N THR A 5 -9.44 -13.58 -10.15
CA THR A 5 -9.03 -12.37 -9.42
C THR A 5 -10.19 -11.37 -9.39
N GLY A 6 -11.20 -11.65 -8.58
CA GLY A 6 -12.28 -10.72 -8.32
C GLY A 6 -11.73 -9.50 -7.60
N PHE A 7 -12.32 -8.33 -7.88
CA PHE A 7 -11.96 -7.05 -7.29
C PHE A 7 -11.68 -7.12 -5.77
N LEU A 8 -12.50 -7.87 -5.04
CA LEU A 8 -12.36 -8.09 -3.60
C LEU A 8 -11.01 -8.71 -3.21
N SER A 9 -10.51 -9.66 -4.01
CA SER A 9 -9.23 -10.36 -3.75
C SER A 9 -8.02 -9.47 -4.01
N THR A 10 -8.12 -8.59 -5.00
CA THR A 10 -7.11 -7.58 -5.31
C THR A 10 -7.07 -6.52 -4.21
N LEU A 11 -8.23 -6.06 -3.75
CA LEU A 11 -8.33 -5.12 -2.63
C LEU A 11 -7.75 -5.70 -1.33
N GLN A 12 -8.09 -6.95 -0.99
CA GLN A 12 -7.53 -7.63 0.17
C GLN A 12 -6.01 -7.82 0.07
N SER A 13 -5.49 -8.17 -1.11
CA SER A 13 -4.04 -8.27 -1.31
C SER A 13 -3.34 -6.92 -1.17
N ALA A 14 -3.92 -5.85 -1.70
CA ALA A 14 -3.37 -4.50 -1.57
C ALA A 14 -3.37 -4.01 -0.11
N LEU A 15 -4.45 -4.25 0.62
CA LEU A 15 -4.56 -3.90 2.05
C LEU A 15 -3.59 -4.72 2.92
N ALA A 16 -3.46 -6.02 2.67
CA ALA A 16 -2.50 -6.87 3.37
C ALA A 16 -1.04 -6.43 3.09
N SER A 17 -0.74 -6.00 1.86
CA SER A 17 0.56 -5.45 1.50
C SER A 17 0.82 -4.09 2.15
N ALA A 18 -0.20 -3.24 2.28
CA ALA A 18 -0.11 -1.95 2.98
C ALA A 18 0.11 -2.12 4.49
N PHE A 19 -0.43 -3.18 5.10
CA PHE A 19 -0.18 -3.55 6.49
C PHE A 19 1.16 -4.28 6.72
N GLY A 20 1.91 -4.60 5.67
CA GLY A 20 3.18 -5.34 5.75
C GLY A 20 3.04 -6.86 5.91
N VAL A 21 1.81 -7.39 5.90
CA VAL A 21 1.54 -8.84 5.97
C VAL A 21 1.40 -9.39 4.54
N GLN A 22 2.46 -9.25 3.74
CA GLN A 22 2.48 -9.77 2.37
C GLN A 22 2.80 -11.27 2.40
N SER A 23 1.81 -12.12 2.13
CA SER A 23 1.98 -13.58 2.04
C SER A 23 3.00 -13.95 0.95
N GLU A 24 3.80 -15.01 1.20
CA GLU A 24 4.77 -15.55 0.25
C GLU A 24 4.18 -15.81 -1.14
N LYS A 25 2.90 -16.24 -1.23
CA LYS A 25 2.22 -16.47 -2.50
C LYS A 25 2.01 -15.17 -3.28
N ASN A 26 1.70 -14.08 -2.60
CA ASN A 26 1.55 -12.77 -3.22
C ASN A 26 2.93 -12.28 -3.67
N ARG A 27 3.95 -12.36 -2.81
CA ARG A 27 5.34 -12.04 -3.18
C ARG A 27 5.82 -12.87 -4.37
N ALA A 28 5.63 -14.18 -4.37
CA ALA A 28 6.07 -15.05 -5.46
C ALA A 28 5.40 -14.65 -6.79
N ARG A 29 4.08 -14.41 -6.80
CA ARG A 29 3.36 -13.93 -8.00
C ARG A 29 3.86 -12.56 -8.47
N ASP A 30 4.00 -11.65 -7.52
CA ASP A 30 4.38 -10.25 -7.74
C ASP A 30 5.83 -10.13 -8.26
N PHE A 31 6.74 -11.00 -7.81
CA PHE A 31 8.14 -11.03 -8.21
C PHE A 31 8.45 -11.97 -9.39
N SER A 32 7.58 -12.94 -9.69
CA SER A 32 7.76 -13.82 -10.86
C SER A 32 7.18 -13.22 -12.15
N HIS A 33 6.17 -12.36 -12.04
CA HIS A 33 5.52 -11.74 -13.20
C HIS A 33 5.70 -10.20 -13.26
N GLY A 34 6.11 -9.56 -12.15
CA GLY A 34 6.30 -8.12 -12.06
C GLY A 34 7.77 -7.70 -11.91
N ARG A 35 8.09 -6.45 -12.31
CA ARG A 35 9.43 -5.88 -12.13
C ARG A 35 9.57 -5.30 -10.71
N PRO A 36 10.59 -5.68 -9.92
CA PRO A 36 10.80 -5.20 -8.55
C PRO A 36 10.74 -3.67 -8.38
N ALA A 37 11.17 -2.92 -9.40
CA ALA A 37 11.12 -1.46 -9.42
C ALA A 37 9.72 -0.89 -9.19
N HIS A 38 8.65 -1.56 -9.65
CA HIS A 38 7.27 -1.06 -9.47
C HIS A 38 6.85 -1.08 -8.00
N PHE A 39 7.30 -2.10 -7.25
CA PHE A 39 7.02 -2.21 -5.81
C PHE A 39 7.75 -1.14 -5.01
N VAL A 40 9.00 -0.86 -5.36
CA VAL A 40 9.79 0.21 -4.71
C VAL A 40 9.16 1.58 -4.97
N ILE A 41 8.78 1.87 -6.21
CA ILE A 41 8.11 3.13 -6.56
C ILE A 41 6.77 3.26 -5.82
N ALA A 42 5.96 2.19 -5.80
CA ALA A 42 4.69 2.19 -5.07
C ALA A 42 4.89 2.43 -3.56
N GLY A 43 5.92 1.81 -2.97
CA GLY A 43 6.30 2.03 -1.57
C GLY A 43 6.72 3.47 -1.28
N ILE A 44 7.57 4.06 -2.13
CA ILE A 44 8.01 5.46 -1.99
C ILE A 44 6.81 6.41 -2.08
N LEU A 45 5.95 6.24 -3.09
CA LEU A 45 4.76 7.08 -3.26
C LEU A 45 3.80 6.95 -2.08
N GLY A 46 3.58 5.72 -1.57
CA GLY A 46 2.75 5.47 -0.40
C GLY A 46 3.30 6.16 0.85
N THR A 47 4.61 6.07 1.09
CA THR A 47 5.27 6.74 2.23
C THR A 47 5.16 8.26 2.14
N LEU A 48 5.43 8.84 0.96
CA LEU A 48 5.30 10.29 0.75
C LEU A 48 3.86 10.76 0.99
N PHE A 49 2.88 10.01 0.47
CA PHE A 49 1.46 10.29 0.69
C PHE A 49 1.08 10.25 2.17
N PHE A 50 1.57 9.24 2.90
CA PHE A 50 1.33 9.13 4.35
C PHE A 50 1.93 10.32 5.12
N ILE A 51 3.15 10.74 4.78
CA ILE A 51 3.78 11.93 5.39
C ILE A 51 2.94 13.19 5.14
N LEU A 52 2.42 13.38 3.92
CA LEU A 52 1.56 14.52 3.59
C LEU A 52 0.29 14.54 4.44
N ILE A 53 -0.33 13.37 4.66
CA ILE A 53 -1.49 13.25 5.56
C ILE A 53 -1.13 13.68 6.97
N LEU A 54 -0.01 13.18 7.52
CA LEU A 54 0.44 13.57 8.86
C LEU A 54 0.66 15.08 8.98
N VAL A 55 1.33 15.68 8.00
CA VAL A 55 1.55 17.14 7.97
C VAL A 55 0.23 17.90 7.95
N LEU A 56 -0.74 17.47 7.13
CA LEU A 56 -2.06 18.10 7.07
C LEU A 56 -2.78 18.01 8.41
N VAL A 57 -2.80 16.83 9.03
CA VAL A 57 -3.42 16.60 10.34
C VAL A 57 -2.78 17.50 11.39
N VAL A 58 -1.44 17.56 11.46
CA VAL A 58 -0.72 18.42 12.40
C VAL A 58 -1.08 19.88 12.18
N LYS A 59 -1.12 20.35 10.94
CA LYS A 59 -1.51 21.74 10.61
C LYS A 59 -2.93 22.06 11.05
N LEU A 60 -3.88 21.14 10.82
CA LEU A 60 -5.26 21.30 11.26
C LEU A 60 -5.36 21.34 12.79
N VAL A 61 -4.65 20.47 13.50
CA VAL A 61 -4.66 20.49 14.97
C VAL A 61 -4.09 21.79 15.51
N LEU A 62 -2.96 22.26 14.96
CA LEU A 62 -2.34 23.51 15.37
C LEU A 62 -3.22 24.74 15.06
N SER A 63 -3.99 24.73 13.97
CA SER A 63 -4.92 25.82 13.67
C SER A 63 -6.11 25.88 14.63
N GLN A 64 -6.47 24.76 15.25
CA GLN A 64 -7.54 24.70 16.26
C GLN A 64 -7.06 24.96 17.69
N SER A 65 -5.74 24.96 17.94
CA SER A 65 -5.17 25.15 19.27
C SER A 65 -4.80 26.59 19.61
N GLY A 66 -5.05 27.53 18.70
CA GLY A 66 -4.82 28.97 18.88
C GLY A 66 -6.07 29.73 19.30
#